data_AF-A0A8T4VC86-F1
#
_entry.id   AF-A0A8T4VC86-F1
#
_cell.length_a   1.000
_cell.length_b   1.000
_cell.length_c   1.000
_cell.angle_alpha   90.00
_cell.angle_beta   90.00
_cell.angle_gamma   90.00
#
_symmetry.space_group_name_H-M   'P 1'
#
loop_
_entity.id
_entity.type
_entity.pdbx_description
1 polymer ?
#
loop_
_entity_poly.entity_id
_entity_poly.type
_entity_poly.pdbx_seq_one_letter_code
_entity_poly.pdbx_strand_id
1 'polypeptide(L)' 'MAKKRKKISESRAILCLILNIILLPGLGSLIGRRKKEGVWQLIIFIIGLPLILILIGIPMVIGAWIWGIVTGVDLLEESV' A
#
# COMPACT_ATOMS: atom_id res chain seq x y z
N MET A 1 21.24 20.44 3.49
CA MET A 1 21.14 19.96 2.09
C MET A 1 19.90 19.08 1.94
N ALA A 2 18.86 19.54 1.27
CA ALA A 2 17.69 18.72 0.97
C ALA A 2 18.05 17.69 -0.11
N LYS A 3 18.09 16.40 0.26
CA LYS A 3 18.36 15.30 -0.67
C LYS A 3 17.17 15.19 -1.63
N LYS A 4 17.30 15.66 -2.88
CA LYS A 4 16.28 15.49 -3.93
C LYS A 4 15.91 14.00 -3.99
N ARG A 5 14.69 13.65 -3.60
CA ARG A 5 14.21 12.26 -3.68
C ARG A 5 14.22 11.87 -5.15
N LYS A 6 14.98 10.81 -5.47
CA LYS A 6 15.06 10.27 -6.83
C LYS A 6 13.66 9.75 -7.19
N LYS A 7 13.02 10.35 -8.20
CA LYS A 7 11.72 9.90 -8.73
C LYS A 7 11.77 8.39 -9.00
N ILE A 8 10.68 7.72 -8.69
CA ILE A 8 10.52 6.28 -8.93
C ILE A 8 10.24 6.12 -10.44
N SER A 9 10.77 5.08 -11.07
CA SER A 9 10.44 4.81 -12.47
C SER A 9 9.00 4.34 -12.60
N GLU A 10 8.36 4.67 -13.71
CA GLU A 10 6.98 4.28 -14.03
C GLU A 10 6.77 2.76 -13.89
N SER A 11 7.64 1.95 -14.48
CA SER A 11 7.55 0.48 -14.37
C SER A 11 7.60 -0.02 -12.91
N ARG A 12 8.37 0.67 -12.05
CA ARG A 12 8.45 0.33 -10.63
C ARG A 12 7.21 0.79 -9.87
N ALA A 13 6.63 1.93 -10.23
CA ALA A 13 5.37 2.39 -9.65
C ALA A 13 4.20 1.47 -10.03
N ILE A 14 4.13 1.02 -11.30
CA ILE A 14 3.16 0.02 -11.77
C ILE A 14 3.30 -1.28 -10.97
N LEU A 15 4.53 -1.77 -10.79
CA LEU A 15 4.79 -2.95 -9.97
C LEU A 15 4.29 -2.75 -8.53
N CYS A 16 4.54 -1.58 -7.91
CA CYS A 16 4.06 -1.30 -6.56
C CYS A 16 2.52 -1.31 -6.49
N LEU A 17 1.83 -0.74 -7.47
CA LEU A 17 0.37 -0.78 -7.54
C LEU A 17 -0.15 -2.23 -7.63
N ILE A 18 0.41 -3.03 -8.55
CA ILE A 18 0.03 -4.43 -8.75
C ILE A 18 0.22 -5.23 -7.45
N LEU A 19 1.33 -5.03 -6.74
CA LEU A 19 1.60 -5.75 -5.49
C LEU A 19 0.58 -5.39 -4.40
N ASN A 20 0.16 -4.12 -4.30
CA ASN A 20 -0.86 -3.70 -3.36
C ASN A 20 -2.26 -4.24 -3.70
N ILE A 21 -2.58 -4.43 -4.99
CA ILE A 21 -3.88 -4.95 -5.44
C ILE A 21 -3.98 -6.46 -5.32
N ILE A 22 -2.99 -7.19 -5.85
CA ILE A 22 -3.10 -8.63 -6.08
C ILE A 22 -2.58 -9.41 -4.89
N LEU A 23 -1.43 -9.00 -4.34
CA LEU A 23 -0.72 -9.84 -3.38
C LEU A 23 -1.11 -9.48 -1.95
N LEU A 24 -0.87 -8.23 -1.56
CA LEU A 24 -0.99 -7.82 -0.16
C LEU A 24 -0.98 -6.28 -0.03
N PRO A 25 -1.94 -5.68 0.69
CA PRO A 25 -1.99 -4.25 0.93
C PRO A 25 -0.78 -3.85 1.76
N GLY A 26 -0.06 -2.85 1.28
CA GLY A 26 1.14 -2.34 1.93
C GLY A 26 2.45 -2.90 1.40
N LEU A 27 2.47 -4.03 0.71
CA LEU A 27 3.72 -4.57 0.17
C LEU A 27 4.31 -3.66 -0.92
N GLY A 28 3.48 -3.23 -1.86
CA GLY A 28 3.84 -2.25 -2.88
C GLY A 28 4.25 -0.92 -2.27
N SER A 29 3.54 -0.47 -1.24
CA SER A 29 3.86 0.76 -0.50
C SER A 29 5.25 0.69 0.17
N LEU A 30 5.61 -0.45 0.78
CA LEU A 30 6.93 -0.66 1.37
C LEU A 30 8.05 -0.59 0.31
N ILE A 31 7.86 -1.25 -0.84
CA ILE A 31 8.82 -1.28 -1.95
C ILE A 31 8.93 0.09 -2.65
N GLY A 32 7.81 0.81 -2.73
CA GLY A 32 7.67 2.17 -3.24
C GLY A 32 8.19 3.26 -2.29
N ARG A 33 8.84 2.90 -1.18
CA ARG A 33 9.40 3.84 -0.18
C ARG A 33 8.35 4.62 0.63
N ARG A 34 7.06 4.26 0.55
CA ARG A 34 5.96 4.72 1.42
C ARG A 34 5.88 3.80 2.64
N LYS A 35 6.96 3.78 3.43
CA LYS A 35 7.17 2.79 4.50
C LYS A 35 6.12 2.88 5.61
N LYS A 36 5.72 4.09 6.00
CA LYS A 36 4.76 4.28 7.09
C LYS A 36 3.39 3.76 6.68
N GLU A 37 2.95 4.13 5.48
CA GLU A 37 1.70 3.70 4.87
C GLU A 37 1.68 2.18 4.71
N GLY A 38 2.76 1.60 4.18
CA GLY A 38 2.88 0.15 4.01
C GLY A 38 2.82 -0.63 5.32
N VAL A 39 3.51 -0.16 6.37
CA VAL A 39 3.44 -0.81 7.70
C VAL A 39 2.02 -0.74 8.27
N TRP A 40 1.35 0.41 8.19
CA TRP A 40 -0.02 0.54 8.71
C TRP A 40 -1.03 -0.29 7.91
N GLN A 41 -0.92 -0.34 6.59
CA GLN A 41 -1.75 -1.18 5.72
C GLN A 41 -1.61 -2.67 6.11
N LEU A 42 -0.39 -3.13 6.34
CA LEU A 42 -0.11 -4.49 6.82
C LEU A 42 -0.68 -4.76 8.21
N ILE A 43 -0.50 -3.83 9.15
CA ILE A 43 -1.01 -3.97 10.53
C ILE A 43 -2.54 -4.07 10.51
N ILE A 44 -3.22 -3.16 9.79
CA ILE A 44 -4.68 -3.17 9.68
C ILE A 44 -5.15 -4.46 9.01
N PHE A 45 -4.47 -4.92 7.97
CA PHE A 45 -4.79 -6.18 7.31
C PHE A 45 -4.64 -7.38 8.26
N ILE A 46 -3.50 -7.52 8.94
CA ILE A 46 -3.21 -8.63 9.86
C ILE A 46 -4.17 -8.64 11.06
N ILE A 47 -4.48 -7.47 11.63
CA ILE A 47 -5.46 -7.34 12.72
C ILE A 47 -6.89 -7.57 12.20
N GLY A 48 -7.18 -7.13 10.98
CA GLY A 48 -8.48 -7.32 10.35
C GLY A 48 -8.82 -8.80 10.14
N LEU A 49 -7.85 -9.63 9.76
CA LEU A 49 -8.07 -11.07 9.51
C LEU A 49 -8.76 -11.82 10.65
N PRO A 50 -8.27 -11.83 11.91
CA PRO A 50 -8.97 -12.50 13.01
C PRO A 50 -10.31 -11.83 13.35
N LEU A 51 -10.44 -10.52 13.14
CA LEU A 51 -11.68 -9.79 13.40
C LEU A 51 -12.77 -10.05 12.35
N ILE A 52 -12.47 -10.74 11.23
CA ILE A 52 -13.49 -11.16 10.26
C ILE A 52 -14.53 -12.06 10.94
N LEU A 53 -14.13 -12.85 11.94
CA LEU A 53 -15.01 -13.72 12.71
C LEU A 53 -16.15 -12.98 13.42
N ILE A 54 -15.97 -11.68 13.68
CA ILE A 54 -16.97 -10.80 14.30
C ILE A 54 -17.46 -9.71 13.34
N LEU A 55 -17.34 -9.93 12.03
CA LEU A 55 -17.71 -9.04 10.92
C LEU A 55 -16.95 -7.70 10.83
N ILE A 56 -16.38 -7.19 11.92
CA ILE A 56 -15.61 -5.93 11.96
C ILE A 56 -14.31 -6.02 11.12
N GLY A 57 -13.73 -7.21 10.98
CA GLY A 57 -12.53 -7.41 10.18
C GLY A 57 -12.74 -7.15 8.69
N ILE A 58 -13.95 -7.35 8.17
CA ILE A 58 -14.27 -7.17 6.75
C ILE A 58 -14.02 -5.70 6.32
N PRO A 59 -14.64 -4.68 6.95
CA PRO A 59 -14.38 -3.29 6.58
C PRO A 59 -12.92 -2.88 6.84
N MET A 60 -12.24 -3.45 7.85
CA MET A 60 -10.82 -3.18 8.08
C MET A 60 -9.94 -3.68 6.92
N VAL A 61 -10.12 -4.93 6.49
CA VAL A 61 -9.37 -5.53 5.38
C VAL A 61 -9.64 -4.77 4.09
N ILE A 62 -10.91 -4.46 3.80
CA ILE A 62 -11.27 -3.66 2.62
C ILE A 62 -10.65 -2.26 2.68
N GLY A 63 -10.68 -1.60 3.84
CA GLY A 63 -10.05 -0.30 4.04
C GLY A 63 -8.55 -0.32 3.80
N ALA A 64 -7.85 -1.34 4.30
CA ALA A 64 -6.43 -1.55 4.02
C ALA A 64 -6.15 -1.74 2.53
N TRP A 65 -7.01 -2.48 1.81
CA TRP A 65 -6.90 -2.71 0.38
C TRP A 65 -7.10 -1.43 -0.44
N ILE A 66 -8.17 -0.68 -0.16
CA ILE A 66 -8.45 0.61 -0.82
C ILE A 66 -7.29 1.57 -0.58
N TRP A 67 -6.78 1.65 0.65
CA TRP A 67 -5.65 2.52 0.96
C TRP A 67 -4.36 2.10 0.23
N GLY A 68 -4.12 0.79 0.08
CA GLY A 68 -3.04 0.25 -0.74
C GLY A 68 -3.13 0.68 -2.21
N ILE A 69 -4.34 0.67 -2.78
CA ILE A 69 -4.59 1.15 -4.16
C ILE A 69 -4.26 2.63 -4.28
N VAL A 70 -4.81 3.47 -3.39
CA VAL A 70 -4.56 4.93 -3.38
C VAL A 70 -3.06 5.21 -3.30
N THR A 71 -2.34 4.53 -2.41
CA THR A 71 -0.88 4.70 -2.28
C THR A 71 -0.14 4.27 -3.55
N GLY A 72 -0.62 3.24 -4.24
CA GLY A 72 -0.06 2.80 -5.52
C GLY A 72 -0.31 3.81 -6.65
N VAL A 73 -1.48 4.45 -6.67
CA VAL A 73 -1.81 5.52 -7.62
C VAL A 73 -0.95 6.76 -7.38
N ASP A 74 -0.78 7.20 -6.13
CA ASP A 74 0.13 8.31 -5.79
C ASP A 74 1.55 8.05 -6.32
N LEU A 75 2.04 6.81 -6.17
CA LEU A 75 3.37 6.42 -6.65
C LEU A 75 3.49 6.48 -8.18
N LEU A 76 2.40 6.22 -8.91
CA LEU A 76 2.34 6.36 -10.37
C LEU A 76 2.38 7.83 -10.77
N GLU A 77 1.59 8.67 -10.12
CA GLU A 77 1.58 10.12 -10.39
C GLU A 77 2.95 10.75 -10.12
N GLU A 78 3.66 10.31 -9.08
CA GLU A 78 5.04 10.75 -8.79
C GLU A 78 6.07 10.31 -9.84
N SER A 79 5.76 9.28 -10.63
CA SER A 79 6.68 8.66 -11.60
C SER A 79 6.67 9.31 -12.98
N VAL A 80 5.58 10.02 -13.33
CA VAL A 80 5.44 10.86 -14.53
C VAL A 80 6.13 12.21 -14.30
#